data_AF-F5XKJ8-F1
#
_entry.id   AF-F5XKJ8-F1
#
_cell.length_a   1.000
_cell.length_b   1.000
_cell.length_c   1.000
_cell.angle_alpha   90.00
_cell.angle_beta   90.00
_cell.angle_gamma   90.00
#
_symmetry.space_group_name_H-M   'P 1'
#
loop_
_entity.id
_entity.type
_entity.pdbx_description
1 polymer ?
#
loop_
_entity_poly.entity_id
_entity_poly.type
_entity_poly.pdbx_seq_one_letter_code
_entity_poly.pdbx_strand_id
1 'polypeptide(L)'
;MTVTRRLSASELGISPAKALAFSILADVARDRRVIDLLDQHGTQSAVAAEVGVSQATVSRIAKRREAVLDPSPREVIALHVLGEITHEQMMGDLLARSYTLGRVPEGAYDAYLPGTWDQVVSAAGHGMLNADDLAVLQAQAPRG
;
A
#
# COMPACT_ATOMS: atom_id res chain seq x y z
N MET A 1 10.51 -37.09 -10.11
CA MET A 1 10.41 -35.63 -10.35
C MET A 1 9.28 -35.11 -9.49
N THR A 2 9.59 -34.41 -8.41
CA THR A 2 8.58 -33.87 -7.49
C THR A 2 8.23 -32.45 -7.93
N VAL A 3 7.03 -32.27 -8.45
CA VAL A 3 6.49 -30.94 -8.75
C VAL A 3 6.05 -30.32 -7.43
N THR A 4 6.84 -29.38 -6.90
CA THR A 4 6.43 -28.58 -5.73
C THR A 4 5.30 -27.65 -6.16
N ARG A 5 4.06 -28.06 -5.92
CA ARG A 5 2.87 -27.24 -6.15
C ARG A 5 2.88 -26.07 -5.15
N ARG A 6 2.91 -24.83 -5.65
CA ARG A 6 2.58 -23.65 -4.84
C ARG A 6 1.10 -23.74 -4.45
N LEU A 7 0.82 -23.91 -3.17
CA LEU A 7 -0.56 -23.86 -2.65
C LEU A 7 -1.09 -22.43 -2.75
N SER A 8 -2.37 -22.28 -3.10
CA SER A 8 -3.02 -20.96 -3.12
C SER A 8 -3.34 -20.49 -1.68
N ALA A 9 -3.55 -19.18 -1.49
CA ALA A 9 -3.89 -18.62 -0.18
C ALA A 9 -5.21 -19.20 0.39
N SER A 10 -6.16 -19.58 -0.46
CA SER A 10 -7.40 -20.23 -0.03
C SER A 10 -7.16 -21.67 0.46
N GLU A 11 -6.17 -22.38 -0.08
CA GLU A 11 -5.77 -23.72 0.37
C GLU A 11 -5.04 -23.70 1.71
N LEU A 12 -4.50 -22.54 2.11
CA LEU A 12 -3.84 -22.32 3.41
C LEU A 12 -4.80 -21.79 4.50
N GLY A 13 -6.10 -21.67 4.20
CA GLY A 13 -7.09 -21.09 5.14
C GLY A 13 -6.87 -19.61 5.45
N ILE A 14 -6.09 -18.91 4.62
CA ILE A 14 -5.81 -17.48 4.79
C ILE A 14 -6.98 -16.71 4.18
N SER A 15 -7.59 -15.81 4.96
CA SER A 15 -8.67 -14.96 4.44
C SER A 15 -8.16 -14.10 3.27
N PRO A 16 -8.99 -13.81 2.25
CA PRO A 16 -8.58 -12.94 1.14
C PRO A 16 -8.00 -11.60 1.61
N ALA A 17 -8.57 -11.03 2.68
CA ALA A 17 -8.07 -9.80 3.30
C ALA A 17 -6.62 -9.96 3.82
N LYS A 18 -6.30 -11.06 4.52
CA LYS A 18 -4.92 -11.32 4.99
C LYS A 18 -3.96 -11.53 3.82
N ALA A 19 -4.36 -12.26 2.78
CA ALA A 19 -3.53 -12.46 1.59
C ALA A 19 -3.20 -11.13 0.89
N LEU A 20 -4.20 -10.25 0.77
CA LEU A 20 -4.01 -8.91 0.22
C LEU A 20 -3.12 -8.05 1.12
N ALA A 21 -3.33 -8.08 2.44
CA ALA A 21 -2.49 -7.37 3.40
C ALA A 21 -1.02 -7.79 3.29
N PHE A 22 -0.74 -9.10 3.21
CA PHE A 22 0.61 -9.60 2.96
C PHE A 22 1.21 -9.05 1.66
N SER A 23 0.44 -9.04 0.56
CA SER A 23 0.91 -8.50 -0.71
C SER A 23 1.25 -7.02 -0.62
N ILE A 24 0.39 -6.23 0.03
CA ILE A 24 0.60 -4.79 0.25
C ILE A 24 1.91 -4.55 1.01
N LEU A 25 2.12 -5.24 2.13
CA LEU A 25 3.33 -5.05 2.94
C LEU A 25 4.59 -5.55 2.22
N ALA A 26 4.50 -6.62 1.44
CA ALA A 26 5.61 -7.08 0.60
C ALA A 26 6.00 -6.03 -0.45
N ASP A 27 5.01 -5.40 -1.09
CA ASP A 27 5.25 -4.32 -2.06
C ASP A 27 5.86 -3.07 -1.40
N VAL A 28 5.36 -2.67 -0.24
CA VAL A 28 5.94 -1.56 0.54
C VAL A 28 7.37 -1.87 0.96
N ALA A 29 7.65 -3.06 1.48
CA ALA A 29 8.99 -3.47 1.88
C ALA A 29 9.96 -3.47 0.69
N ARG A 30 9.51 -3.94 -0.48
CA ARG A 30 10.29 -3.87 -1.73
C ARG A 30 10.58 -2.43 -2.15
N ASP A 31 9.57 -1.56 -2.15
CA ASP A 31 9.73 -0.15 -2.52
C ASP A 31 10.68 0.59 -1.54
N ARG A 32 10.59 0.32 -0.23
CA ARG A 32 11.52 0.86 0.78
C ARG A 32 12.94 0.32 0.60
N ARG A 33 13.11 -0.97 0.32
CA ARG A 33 14.42 -1.57 0.02
C ARG A 33 15.09 -0.91 -1.19
N VAL A 34 14.32 -0.57 -2.23
CA VAL A 34 14.83 0.18 -3.38
C VAL A 34 15.38 1.55 -2.97
N ILE A 35 14.66 2.28 -2.09
CA ILE A 35 15.11 3.58 -1.59
C ILE A 35 16.39 3.45 -0.78
N ASP A 36 16.45 2.50 0.15
CA ASP A 36 17.64 2.25 0.97
C ASP A 36 18.86 1.92 0.10
N LEU A 37 18.66 1.13 -0.96
CA LEU A 37 19.72 0.80 -1.91
C LEU A 37 20.19 1.97 -2.76
N LEU A 38 19.28 2.88 -3.12
CA LEU A 38 19.67 4.09 -3.85
C LEU A 38 20.57 4.97 -2.99
N ASP A 39 20.31 5.04 -1.68
CA ASP A 39 21.15 5.77 -0.74
C ASP A 39 22.53 5.11 -0.55
N GLN A 40 22.62 3.78 -0.65
CA GLN A 40 23.86 3.01 -0.46
C GLN A 40 24.73 2.94 -1.72
N HIS A 41 24.14 2.68 -2.90
CA HIS A 41 24.87 2.35 -4.13
C HIS A 41 24.89 3.48 -5.16
N GLY A 42 24.10 4.54 -4.97
CA GLY A 42 24.09 5.75 -5.80
C GLY A 42 23.53 5.62 -7.22
N THR A 43 23.42 4.41 -7.81
CA THR A 43 22.97 4.24 -9.21
C THR A 43 21.75 3.33 -9.36
N GLN A 44 20.78 3.77 -10.18
CA GLN A 44 19.52 3.03 -10.39
C GLN A 44 19.72 1.66 -11.07
N SER A 45 20.76 1.51 -11.90
CA SER A 45 21.08 0.25 -12.58
C SER A 45 21.59 -0.82 -11.62
N ALA A 46 22.45 -0.45 -10.66
CA ALA A 46 22.91 -1.37 -9.62
C ALA A 46 21.74 -1.83 -8.74
N VAL A 47 20.88 -0.91 -8.31
CA VAL A 47 19.68 -1.23 -7.51
C VAL A 47 18.71 -2.12 -8.27
N ALA A 48 18.48 -1.85 -9.56
CA ALA A 48 17.61 -2.67 -10.41
C ALA A 48 18.09 -4.13 -10.49
N ALA A 49 19.41 -4.32 -10.69
CA ALA A 49 20.02 -5.64 -10.74
C ALA A 49 19.89 -6.38 -9.40
N GLU A 50 20.08 -5.67 -8.27
CA GLU A 50 20.00 -6.29 -6.95
C GLU A 50 18.57 -6.66 -6.54
N VAL A 51 17.60 -5.77 -6.74
CA VAL A 51 16.20 -6.01 -6.35
C VAL A 51 15.47 -6.91 -7.34
N GLY A 52 16.02 -7.11 -8.54
CA GLY A 52 15.39 -7.92 -9.60
C GLY A 52 14.19 -7.22 -10.25
N VAL A 53 14.25 -5.89 -10.38
CA VAL A 53 13.23 -5.06 -11.06
C VAL A 53 13.84 -4.26 -12.20
N SER A 54 13.03 -3.68 -13.07
CA SER A 54 13.57 -2.81 -14.13
C SER A 54 14.06 -1.48 -13.57
N GLN A 55 15.05 -0.88 -14.24
CA GLN A 55 15.53 0.47 -13.91
C GLN A 55 14.39 1.52 -13.98
N ALA A 56 13.44 1.36 -14.92
CA ALA A 56 12.25 2.21 -14.98
C ALA A 56 11.38 2.10 -13.71
N THR A 57 11.29 0.92 -13.11
CA THR A 57 10.58 0.71 -11.84
C THR A 57 11.32 1.42 -10.70
N VAL A 58 12.64 1.28 -10.61
CA VAL A 58 13.47 2.01 -9.64
C VAL A 58 13.26 3.53 -9.78
N SER A 59 13.29 4.05 -11.01
CA SER A 59 13.05 5.47 -11.28
C SER A 59 11.67 5.94 -10.80
N ARG A 60 10.61 5.16 -11.04
CA ARG A 60 9.26 5.48 -10.56
C ARG A 60 9.13 5.44 -9.04
N ILE A 61 9.83 4.51 -8.37
CA ILE A 61 9.87 4.43 -6.91
C ILE A 61 10.63 5.63 -6.34
N ALA A 62 11.79 5.96 -6.89
CA ALA A 62 12.60 7.11 -6.48
C ALA A 62 11.81 8.44 -6.58
N LYS A 63 11.02 8.63 -7.64
CA LYS A 63 10.14 9.81 -7.79
C LYS A 63 9.04 9.92 -6.74
N ARG A 64 8.68 8.81 -6.08
CA ARG A 64 7.64 8.75 -5.03
C ARG A 64 8.24 8.54 -3.64
N ARG A 65 9.54 8.81 -3.45
CA ARG A 65 10.29 8.51 -2.22
C ARG A 65 9.55 8.91 -0.94
N GLU A 66 9.11 10.16 -0.85
CA GLU A 66 8.39 10.66 0.33
C GLU A 66 7.12 9.85 0.61
N ALA A 67 6.33 9.56 -0.41
CA ALA A 67 5.09 8.77 -0.30
C ALA A 67 5.32 7.28 0.00
N VAL A 68 6.53 6.74 -0.24
CA VAL A 68 6.90 5.36 0.13
C VAL A 68 7.39 5.29 1.57
N LEU A 69 8.04 6.35 2.04
CA LEU A 69 8.55 6.44 3.42
C LEU A 69 7.47 6.83 4.42
N ASP A 70 6.46 7.59 3.98
CA ASP A 70 5.26 7.92 4.77
C ASP A 70 4.25 6.75 4.73
N PRO A 71 3.90 6.11 5.87
CA PRO A 71 2.98 4.98 5.89
C PRO A 71 1.59 5.34 5.38
N SER A 72 1.19 4.75 4.25
CA SER A 72 -0.10 5.03 3.62
C SER A 72 -1.28 4.47 4.42
N PRO A 73 -2.52 5.02 4.31
CA PRO A 73 -3.70 4.45 4.96
C PRO A 73 -3.88 2.95 4.68
N ARG A 74 -3.62 2.51 3.44
CA ARG A 74 -3.72 1.09 3.07
C ARG A 74 -2.67 0.23 3.78
N GLU A 75 -1.47 0.75 4.01
CA GLU A 75 -0.42 0.07 4.75
C GLU A 75 -0.78 -0.08 6.23
N VAL A 76 -1.27 1.00 6.86
CA VAL A 76 -1.72 0.99 8.26
C VAL A 76 -2.83 -0.05 8.46
N ILE A 77 -3.81 -0.11 7.56
CA ILE A 77 -4.86 -1.13 7.61
C ILE A 77 -4.29 -2.54 7.39
N ALA A 78 -3.34 -2.71 6.47
CA ALA A 78 -2.71 -4.01 6.23
C ALA A 78 -1.95 -4.53 7.46
N LEU A 79 -1.23 -3.65 8.18
CA LEU A 79 -0.57 -3.99 9.45
C LEU A 79 -1.59 -4.50 10.48
N HIS A 80 -2.74 -3.83 10.60
CA HIS A 80 -3.80 -4.25 11.52
C HIS A 80 -4.40 -5.61 11.13
N VAL A 81 -4.71 -5.82 9.84
CA VAL A 81 -5.27 -7.09 9.33
C VAL A 81 -4.37 -8.28 9.62
N LEU A 82 -3.05 -8.07 9.64
CA LEU A 82 -2.07 -9.10 9.99
C LEU A 82 -1.80 -9.21 11.49
N GLY A 83 -2.32 -8.28 12.30
CA GLY A 83 -2.17 -8.28 13.76
C GLY A 83 -0.88 -7.63 14.27
N GLU A 84 -0.17 -6.90 13.41
CA GLU A 84 1.08 -6.19 13.76
C GLU A 84 0.81 -4.91 14.56
N ILE A 85 -0.36 -4.30 14.39
CA ILE A 85 -0.84 -3.18 15.19
C ILE A 85 -2.25 -3.44 15.72
N THR A 86 -2.55 -2.85 16.88
CA THR A 86 -3.88 -2.88 17.47
C THR A 86 -4.88 -2.07 16.66
N HIS A 87 -6.17 -2.35 16.87
CA HIS A 87 -7.26 -1.57 16.27
C HIS A 87 -7.20 -0.09 16.70
N GLU A 88 -6.88 0.18 17.97
CA GLU A 88 -6.73 1.54 18.49
C GLU A 88 -5.60 2.30 17.79
N GLN A 89 -4.44 1.68 17.59
CA GLN A 89 -3.33 2.28 16.85
C GLN A 89 -3.72 2.55 15.40
N MET A 90 -4.36 1.59 14.73
CA MET A 90 -4.85 1.77 13.36
C MET A 90 -5.80 2.98 13.27
N MET A 91 -6.83 3.01 14.12
CA MET A 91 -7.83 4.08 14.08
C MET A 91 -7.23 5.43 14.49
N GLY A 92 -6.32 5.45 15.47
CA GLY A 92 -5.60 6.66 15.88
C GLY A 92 -4.82 7.28 14.72
N ASP A 93 -4.03 6.48 14.00
CA ASP A 93 -3.26 6.92 12.84
C ASP A 93 -4.17 7.41 11.71
N LEU A 94 -5.25 6.68 11.41
CA LEU A 94 -6.19 7.03 10.35
C LEU A 94 -7.00 8.29 10.67
N LEU A 95 -7.36 8.52 11.95
CA LEU A 95 -8.12 9.70 12.38
C LEU A 95 -7.26 10.95 12.55
N ALA A 96 -5.94 10.81 12.69
CA ALA A 96 -5.02 11.93 12.75
C ALA A 96 -4.65 12.49 11.37
N ARG A 97 -5.04 11.80 10.28
CA ARG A 97 -4.60 12.10 8.92
C ARG A 97 -5.50 13.11 8.21
N SER A 98 -4.88 14.02 7.45
CA SER A 98 -5.58 14.81 6.44
C SER A 98 -5.67 14.04 5.12
N TYR A 99 -6.89 13.76 4.68
CA TYR A 99 -7.13 12.99 3.46
C TYR A 99 -7.18 13.86 2.20
N THR A 100 -6.77 13.27 1.08
CA THR A 100 -6.90 13.86 -0.25
C THR A 100 -7.90 13.07 -1.09
N LEU A 101 -8.70 13.79 -1.88
CA LEU A 101 -9.52 13.19 -2.94
C LEU A 101 -8.64 12.86 -4.15
N GLY A 102 -9.01 11.80 -4.87
CA GLY A 102 -8.44 11.57 -6.18
C GLY A 102 -8.86 12.66 -7.16
N ARG A 103 -8.08 12.80 -8.23
CA ARG A 103 -8.28 13.85 -9.24
C ARG A 103 -7.98 13.33 -10.63
N VAL A 104 -8.64 13.94 -11.62
CA VAL A 104 -8.25 13.81 -13.02
C VAL A 104 -7.25 14.94 -13.33
N PRO A 105 -6.00 14.66 -13.72
CA PRO A 105 -5.04 15.68 -14.11
C PRO A 105 -5.54 16.46 -15.30
N GLU A 106 -5.25 17.75 -15.30
CA GLU A 106 -5.55 18.63 -16.42
C GLU A 106 -4.84 18.13 -17.70
N GLY A 107 -5.59 18.00 -18.79
CA GLY A 107 -5.07 17.50 -20.07
C GLY A 107 -4.94 15.98 -20.19
N ALA A 108 -5.27 15.20 -19.16
CA ALA A 108 -5.28 13.74 -19.20
C ALA A 108 -6.70 13.22 -18.94
N TYR A 109 -7.57 13.32 -19.95
CA TYR A 109 -9.01 13.02 -19.83
C TYR A 109 -9.33 11.60 -19.34
N ASP A 110 -8.42 10.64 -19.50
CA ASP A 110 -8.62 9.23 -19.11
C ASP A 110 -7.76 8.75 -17.92
N ALA A 111 -7.01 9.64 -17.25
CA ALA A 111 -6.11 9.23 -16.17
C ALA A 111 -6.62 9.66 -14.80
N TYR A 112 -7.36 8.81 -14.08
CA TYR A 112 -7.68 9.07 -12.68
C TYR A 112 -6.44 8.85 -11.79
N LEU A 113 -6.06 9.85 -11.00
CA LEU A 113 -5.04 9.71 -9.96
C LEU A 113 -5.73 9.54 -8.59
N PRO A 114 -5.59 8.36 -7.94
CA PRO A 114 -6.24 8.13 -6.66
C PRO A 114 -5.62 8.98 -5.55
N GLY A 115 -6.48 9.50 -4.66
CA GLY A 115 -6.11 10.19 -3.44
C GLY A 115 -5.89 9.22 -2.28
N THR A 116 -5.52 9.75 -1.10
CA THR A 116 -5.36 8.90 0.10
C THR A 116 -6.68 8.39 0.63
N TRP A 117 -7.80 9.08 0.38
CA TRP A 117 -9.14 8.58 0.73
C TRP A 117 -9.55 7.34 -0.07
N ASP A 118 -9.20 7.28 -1.36
CA ASP A 118 -9.49 6.12 -2.21
C ASP A 118 -8.84 4.83 -1.69
N GLN A 119 -7.72 4.97 -0.96
CA GLN A 119 -7.04 3.84 -0.34
C GLN A 119 -7.85 3.23 0.81
N VAL A 120 -8.52 4.07 1.61
CA VAL A 120 -9.42 3.66 2.70
C VAL A 120 -10.66 2.96 2.12
N VAL A 121 -11.31 3.59 1.13
CA VAL A 121 -12.49 3.04 0.47
C VAL A 121 -12.18 1.70 -0.21
N SER A 122 -11.04 1.61 -0.90
CA SER A 122 -10.57 0.37 -1.51
C SER A 122 -10.29 -0.71 -0.47
N ALA A 123 -9.65 -0.39 0.65
CA ALA A 123 -9.39 -1.36 1.71
C ALA A 123 -10.70 -1.91 2.32
N ALA A 124 -11.69 -1.04 2.56
CA ALA A 124 -13.02 -1.45 2.99
C ALA A 124 -13.72 -2.35 1.96
N GLY A 125 -13.63 -2.01 0.67
CA GLY A 125 -14.16 -2.83 -0.42
C GLY A 125 -13.53 -4.22 -0.53
N HIS A 126 -12.31 -4.40 0.00
CA HIS A 126 -11.63 -5.69 0.11
C HIS A 126 -11.84 -6.41 1.45
N GLY A 127 -12.70 -5.88 2.33
CA GLY A 127 -12.97 -6.46 3.64
C GLY A 127 -11.80 -6.34 4.63
N MET A 128 -10.87 -5.42 4.38
CA MET A 128 -9.76 -5.13 5.29
C MET A 128 -10.13 -4.13 6.39
N LEU A 129 -11.23 -3.40 6.21
CA LEU A 129 -11.78 -2.45 7.16
C LEU A 129 -13.27 -2.76 7.33
N ASN A 130 -13.77 -2.80 8.57
CA ASN A 130 -15.18 -3.06 8.82
C ASN A 130 -16.04 -1.80 8.56
N ALA A 131 -17.36 -1.98 8.49
CA ALA A 131 -18.29 -0.91 8.13
C ALA A 131 -18.38 0.19 9.21
N ASP A 132 -18.25 -0.16 10.49
CA ASP A 132 -18.33 0.79 11.60
C ASP A 132 -17.12 1.72 11.59
N ASP A 133 -15.92 1.16 11.42
CA ASP A 133 -14.67 1.94 11.27
C ASP A 133 -14.75 2.85 10.04
N LEU A 134 -15.26 2.35 8.92
CA LEU A 134 -15.46 3.17 7.73
C LEU A 134 -16.43 4.33 8.00
N ALA A 135 -17.53 4.08 8.70
CA ALA A 135 -18.51 5.12 9.04
C ALA A 135 -17.90 6.20 9.94
N VAL A 136 -17.04 5.81 10.88
CA VAL A 136 -16.28 6.76 11.73
C VAL A 136 -15.32 7.60 10.87
N LEU A 137 -14.56 6.97 9.97
CA LEU A 137 -13.63 7.70 9.09
C LEU A 137 -14.35 8.60 8.08
N GLN A 138 -15.56 8.24 7.63
CA GLN A 138 -16.36 9.06 6.72
C GLN A 138 -16.70 10.44 7.30
N ALA A 139 -16.79 10.57 8.62
CA ALA A 139 -16.97 11.87 9.26
C ALA A 139 -15.78 12.83 9.00
N GLN A 140 -14.60 12.28 8.70
CA GLN A 140 -13.40 13.02 8.32
C GLN A 140 -13.13 13.03 6.80
N ALA A 141 -14.00 12.43 6.00
CA ALA A 141 -13.81 12.37 4.56
C ALA A 141 -13.67 13.78 3.98
N PRO A 142 -12.70 13.99 3.06
CA PRO A 142 -12.53 15.28 2.43
C PRO A 142 -13.79 15.61 1.63
N ARG A 143 -14.35 16.80 1.85
CA ARG A 143 -15.52 17.29 1.11
C ARG A 143 -15.04 17.90 -0.20
N GLY A 144 -15.59 17.41 -1.31
CA GLY A 144 -15.39 17.95 -2.65
C GLY A 144 -16.25 19.16 -2.91
#